data_AF-A0A497I4V1-F1
#
_entry.id   AF-A0A497I4V1-F1
#
_cell.length_a   1.000
_cell.length_b   1.000
_cell.length_c   1.000
_cell.angle_alpha   90.00
_cell.angle_beta   90.00
_cell.angle_gamma   90.00
#
_symmetry.space_group_name_H-M   'P 1'
#
loop_
_entity.id
_entity.type
_entity.pdbx_description
1 polymer ?
#
loop_
_entity_poly.entity_id
_entity_poly.type
_entity_poly.pdbx_seq_one_letter_code
_entity_poly.pdbx_strand_id
1 'polypeptide(L)'
;MRNGSTDSDGRQVQYSWLKDEDFASAIVESAKKLKIYGHKWFRRNRQVVVTNIVISELVKVGKEDPFSLLPLLRINKEVARGALAGWFDAEGSPGSFNADGYKYDSPRGRCCKKEVIKLMARLLEYLNIHHTIGEELTRDEFISPSTGKRYKPKFNKIYYLRISRCCVKRFSKLIGFRIRRKMDALMTLIRESRFKEIC
;
A
#
# COMPACT_ATOMS: atom_id res chain seq x y z
N MET A 1 -4.63 5.46 9.48
CA MET A 1 -3.33 4.84 9.82
C MET A 1 -3.37 4.17 11.19
N ARG A 2 -3.26 2.84 11.25
CA ARG A 2 -2.61 2.05 12.31
C ARG A 2 -2.55 0.61 11.80
N ASN A 3 -1.55 0.26 11.00
CA ASN A 3 -1.23 -1.13 10.65
C ASN A 3 0.28 -1.38 10.82
N GLY A 4 0.88 -0.76 11.83
CA GLY A 4 2.29 -0.85 12.18
C GLY A 4 2.44 -0.12 13.51
N SER A 5 2.23 -0.78 14.65
CA SER A 5 2.57 -0.21 15.96
C SER A 5 3.95 -0.72 16.36
N THR A 6 4.74 0.14 16.99
CA THR A 6 5.92 -0.29 17.73
C THR A 6 5.47 -0.64 19.14
N ASP A 7 6.11 -1.62 19.77
CA ASP A 7 5.94 -1.82 21.21
C ASP A 7 6.56 -0.67 22.00
N SER A 8 6.27 -0.63 23.31
CA SER A 8 6.87 0.30 24.28
C SER A 8 8.40 0.31 24.21
N ASP A 9 8.99 -0.82 23.84
CA ASP A 9 10.44 -1.03 23.86
C ASP A 9 11.09 -0.67 22.52
N GLY A 10 10.29 -0.37 21.50
CA GLY A 10 10.74 0.10 20.19
C GLY A 10 11.46 -0.94 19.33
N ARG A 11 11.34 -2.25 19.62
CA ARG A 11 12.15 -3.29 18.96
C ARG A 11 11.41 -4.06 17.88
N GLN A 12 10.09 -3.91 17.78
CA GLN A 12 9.29 -4.64 16.80
C GLN A 12 8.29 -3.75 16.07
N VAL A 13 7.92 -4.18 14.86
CA VAL A 13 6.82 -3.63 14.10
C VAL A 13 5.67 -4.63 14.07
N GLN A 14 4.50 -4.17 14.47
CA GLN A 14 3.28 -4.97 14.54
C GLN A 14 2.22 -4.48 13.54
N TYR A 15 1.85 -5.34 12.61
CA TYR A 15 0.72 -5.15 11.71
C TYR A 15 -0.50 -5.85 12.30
N SER A 16 -1.51 -5.08 12.73
CA SER A 16 -2.73 -5.60 13.36
C SER A 16 -3.92 -5.55 12.42
N TRP A 17 -4.95 -6.34 12.72
CA TRP A 17 -6.22 -6.37 11.96
C TRP A 17 -6.05 -6.75 10.49
N LEU A 18 -5.02 -7.54 10.18
CA LEU A 18 -4.76 -8.05 8.84
C LEU A 18 -5.80 -9.11 8.48
N LYS A 19 -6.74 -8.75 7.62
CA LYS A 19 -7.76 -9.68 7.11
C LYS A 19 -7.29 -10.45 5.88
N ASP A 20 -6.22 -10.00 5.24
CA ASP A 20 -5.64 -10.60 4.04
C ASP A 20 -4.47 -11.51 4.45
N GLU A 21 -4.67 -12.83 4.39
CA GLU A 21 -3.67 -13.82 4.78
C GLU A 21 -2.49 -13.89 3.81
N ASP A 22 -2.72 -13.60 2.52
CA ASP A 22 -1.67 -13.55 1.51
C ASP A 22 -0.73 -12.38 1.82
N PHE A 23 -1.30 -11.22 2.19
CA PHE A 23 -0.50 -10.08 2.62
C PHE A 23 0.32 -10.38 3.87
N ALA A 24 -0.28 -11.05 4.87
CA ALA A 24 0.42 -11.44 6.08
C ALA A 24 1.58 -12.40 5.80
N SER A 25 1.36 -13.38 4.92
CA SER A 25 2.37 -14.33 4.47
C SER A 25 3.50 -13.63 3.72
N ALA A 26 3.19 -12.68 2.84
CA ALA A 26 4.18 -11.89 2.11
C ALA A 26 5.12 -11.09 3.03
N ILE A 27 4.61 -10.53 4.14
CA ILE A 27 5.44 -9.85 5.15
C ILE A 27 6.39 -10.85 5.82
N VAL A 28 5.87 -11.99 6.27
CA VAL A 28 6.67 -13.03 6.94
C VAL A 28 7.75 -13.60 6.01
N GLU A 29 7.41 -13.91 4.77
CA GLU A 29 8.37 -14.39 3.77
C GLU A 29 9.45 -13.36 3.45
N SER A 30 9.08 -12.08 3.37
CA SER A 30 10.05 -11.00 3.17
C SER A 30 11.04 -10.93 4.36
N ALA A 31 10.53 -11.03 5.59
CA ALA A 31 11.37 -11.06 6.78
C ALA A 31 12.30 -12.29 6.82
N LYS A 32 11.80 -13.47 6.42
CA LYS A 32 12.60 -14.70 6.28
C LYS A 32 13.74 -14.54 5.28
N LYS A 33 13.45 -14.01 4.08
CA LYS A 33 14.46 -13.78 3.02
C LYS A 33 15.57 -12.83 3.49
N LEU A 34 15.22 -11.84 4.29
CA LEU A 34 16.15 -10.88 4.88
C LEU A 34 16.84 -11.39 6.16
N LYS A 35 16.59 -12.65 6.56
CA LYS A 35 17.13 -13.26 7.79
C LYS A 35 16.84 -12.43 9.05
N ILE A 36 15.70 -11.73 9.07
CA ILE A 36 15.25 -10.97 10.25
C ILE A 36 14.63 -11.95 11.24
N TYR A 37 15.12 -12.00 12.47
CA TYR A 37 14.59 -12.87 13.52
C TYR A 37 13.28 -12.33 14.12
N GLY A 38 12.54 -13.18 14.84
CA GLY A 38 11.33 -12.76 15.56
C GLY A 38 10.19 -12.30 14.63
N HIS A 39 10.06 -12.89 13.45
CA HIS A 39 8.90 -12.70 12.58
C HIS A 39 7.83 -13.77 12.84
N LYS A 40 6.57 -13.39 12.99
CA LYS A 40 5.48 -14.35 13.24
C LYS A 40 4.13 -13.84 12.73
N TRP A 41 3.38 -14.75 12.10
CA TRP A 41 1.96 -14.55 11.79
C TRP A 41 1.10 -15.19 12.87
N PHE A 42 0.45 -14.37 13.69
CA PHE A 42 -0.54 -14.78 14.67
C PHE A 42 -1.93 -14.76 14.02
N ARG A 43 -2.29 -15.86 13.34
CA ARG A 43 -3.55 -15.98 12.59
C ARG A 43 -4.80 -15.68 13.44
N ARG A 44 -4.86 -16.21 14.67
CA ARG A 44 -5.97 -15.95 15.62
C ARG A 44 -6.16 -14.46 15.92
N ASN A 45 -5.04 -13.74 16.04
CA ASN A 45 -5.03 -12.30 16.36
C ASN A 45 -5.04 -11.41 15.11
N ARG A 46 -5.01 -12.00 13.91
CA ARG A 46 -4.87 -11.29 12.63
C ARG A 46 -3.70 -10.30 12.66
N GLN A 47 -2.56 -10.78 13.16
CA GLN A 47 -1.42 -9.95 13.50
C GLN A 47 -0.12 -10.52 12.95
N VAL A 48 0.66 -9.71 12.21
CA VAL A 48 2.06 -10.00 11.90
C VAL A 48 2.95 -9.18 12.82
N VAL A 49 3.98 -9.81 13.37
CA VAL A 49 5.06 -9.15 14.11
C VAL A 49 6.36 -9.39 13.36
N VAL A 50 7.20 -8.36 13.27
CA VAL A 50 8.58 -8.43 12.77
C VAL A 50 9.48 -7.70 13.77
N THR A 51 10.44 -8.42 14.35
CA THR A 51 11.35 -7.86 15.37
C THR A 51 12.63 -7.38 14.72
N ASN A 52 12.78 -6.06 14.58
CA ASN A 52 13.99 -5.45 14.05
C ASN A 52 14.04 -3.97 14.46
N ILE A 53 15.10 -3.59 15.19
CA ILE A 53 15.24 -2.23 15.72
C ILE A 53 15.35 -1.18 14.61
N VAL A 54 16.10 -1.45 13.54
CA VAL A 54 16.25 -0.52 12.42
C VAL A 54 14.92 -0.29 11.73
N ILE A 55 14.18 -1.35 11.39
CA ILE A 55 12.87 -1.23 10.75
C ILE A 55 11.88 -0.52 11.69
N SER A 56 11.91 -0.81 12.98
CA SER A 56 11.07 -0.15 13.98
C SER A 56 11.33 1.36 14.02
N GLU A 57 12.59 1.78 14.11
CA GLU A 57 12.97 3.20 14.10
C GLU A 57 12.59 3.88 12.77
N LEU A 58 12.83 3.23 11.63
CA LEU A 58 12.39 3.77 10.33
C LEU A 58 10.87 3.96 10.26
N VAL A 59 10.09 3.05 10.86
CA VAL A 59 8.63 3.18 10.93
C VAL A 59 8.21 4.31 11.88
N LYS A 60 8.94 4.55 12.99
CA LYS A 60 8.67 5.69 13.88
C LYS A 60 8.95 7.01 13.16
N VAL A 61 10.14 7.16 12.61
CA VAL A 61 10.57 8.32 11.82
C VAL A 61 9.59 8.60 10.69
N GLY A 62 9.21 7.58 9.91
CA GLY A 62 8.27 7.73 8.79
C GLY A 62 6.82 8.04 9.20
N LYS A 63 6.41 7.79 10.45
CA LYS A 63 5.08 8.19 10.94
C LYS A 63 5.02 9.68 11.26
N GLU A 64 6.11 10.22 11.78
CA GLU A 64 6.28 11.63 12.12
C GLU A 64 6.47 12.46 10.85
N ASP A 65 7.49 12.11 10.07
CA ASP A 65 7.79 12.70 8.77
C ASP A 65 8.02 11.61 7.72
N PRO A 66 7.02 11.27 6.89
CA PRO A 66 7.20 10.32 5.80
C PRO A 66 8.33 10.70 4.84
N PHE A 67 8.57 11.99 4.58
CA PHE A 67 9.53 12.43 3.57
C PHE A 67 10.98 12.22 3.99
N SER A 68 11.27 12.18 5.28
CA SER A 68 12.59 11.79 5.82
C SER A 68 13.08 10.43 5.30
N LEU A 69 12.17 9.52 4.92
CA LEU A 69 12.51 8.21 4.36
C LEU A 69 12.88 8.26 2.87
N LEU A 70 12.61 9.36 2.15
CA LEU A 70 12.80 9.44 0.71
C LEU A 70 14.24 9.10 0.25
N PRO A 71 15.32 9.59 0.89
CA PRO A 71 16.68 9.23 0.51
C PRO A 71 16.94 7.72 0.60
N LEU A 72 16.49 7.09 1.69
CA LEU A 72 16.62 5.64 1.89
C LEU A 72 15.82 4.86 0.85
N LEU A 73 14.58 5.29 0.57
CA LEU A 73 13.71 4.63 -0.39
C LEU A 73 14.16 4.80 -1.84
N ARG A 74 15.04 5.77 -2.13
CA ARG A 74 15.62 6.03 -3.46
C ARG A 74 17.05 5.54 -3.63
N ILE A 75 17.64 4.88 -2.63
CA ILE A 75 19.01 4.37 -2.69
C ILE A 75 19.28 3.53 -3.95
N ASN A 76 18.28 2.77 -4.41
CA ASN A 76 18.25 2.15 -5.73
C ASN A 76 16.80 1.88 -6.18
N LYS A 77 16.63 1.47 -7.44
CA LYS A 77 15.31 1.19 -8.02
C LYS A 77 14.62 -0.03 -7.39
N GLU A 78 15.35 -1.04 -6.91
CA GLU A 78 14.74 -2.22 -6.27
C GLU A 78 14.09 -1.87 -4.93
N VAL A 79 14.75 -1.02 -4.13
CA VAL A 79 14.18 -0.54 -2.86
C VAL A 79 12.92 0.28 -3.12
N ALA A 80 12.94 1.19 -4.10
CA ALA A 80 11.77 1.98 -4.48
C ALA A 80 10.60 1.10 -4.94
N ARG A 81 10.86 0.10 -5.81
CA ARG A 81 9.86 -0.88 -6.26
C ARG A 81 9.30 -1.68 -5.10
N GLY A 82 10.17 -2.14 -4.19
CA GLY A 82 9.78 -2.94 -3.04
C GLY A 82 8.88 -2.16 -2.07
N ALA A 83 9.18 -0.89 -1.83
CA ALA A 83 8.37 0.00 -1.00
C ALA A 83 6.99 0.27 -1.62
N LEU A 84 6.96 0.58 -2.93
CA LEU A 84 5.72 0.78 -3.67
C LEU A 84 4.87 -0.49 -3.68
N ALA A 85 5.45 -1.66 -3.98
CA ALA A 85 4.74 -2.93 -3.97
C ALA A 85 4.14 -3.24 -2.59
N GLY A 86 4.91 -3.07 -1.51
CA GLY A 86 4.41 -3.25 -0.15
C GLY A 86 3.27 -2.29 0.21
N TRP A 87 3.34 -1.04 -0.25
CA TRP A 87 2.28 -0.06 -0.06
C TRP A 87 1.01 -0.40 -0.85
N PHE A 88 1.14 -0.79 -2.12
CA PHE A 88 0.03 -1.23 -2.96
C PHE A 88 -0.60 -2.55 -2.45
N ASP A 89 0.19 -3.48 -1.93
CA ASP A 89 -0.33 -4.69 -1.30
C ASP A 89 -1.08 -4.39 0.00
N ALA A 90 -0.62 -3.41 0.79
CA ALA A 90 -1.26 -3.06 2.06
C ALA A 90 -2.63 -2.40 1.86
N GLU A 91 -2.74 -1.53 0.87
CA GLU A 91 -3.84 -0.57 0.83
C GLU A 91 -4.52 -0.48 -0.55
N GLY A 92 -3.84 -0.95 -1.60
CA GLY A 92 -4.43 -1.02 -2.92
C GLY A 92 -5.49 -2.11 -3.03
N SER A 93 -6.67 -1.75 -3.56
CA SER A 93 -7.71 -2.70 -3.98
C SER A 93 -7.74 -2.81 -5.50
N PRO A 94 -7.79 -4.02 -6.10
CA PRO A 94 -7.96 -4.17 -7.54
C PRO A 94 -9.28 -3.58 -8.09
N GLY A 95 -10.31 -3.48 -7.26
CA GLY A 95 -11.59 -2.86 -7.65
C GLY A 95 -11.51 -1.35 -7.88
N SER A 96 -10.36 -0.73 -7.60
CA SER A 96 -10.13 0.69 -7.85
C SER A 96 -9.39 0.95 -9.17
N PHE A 97 -9.11 -0.10 -9.96
CA PHE A 97 -8.75 0.07 -11.36
C PHE A 97 -10.02 0.30 -12.19
N ASN A 98 -10.09 1.43 -12.89
CA ASN A 98 -11.13 1.72 -13.87
C ASN A 98 -10.50 2.09 -15.22
N ALA A 99 -11.34 2.40 -16.21
CA ALA A 99 -10.88 2.78 -17.55
C ALA A 99 -9.88 3.97 -17.52
N ASP A 100 -9.95 4.84 -16.52
CA ASP A 100 -9.12 6.05 -16.38
C ASP A 100 -7.80 5.79 -15.64
N GLY A 101 -7.58 4.58 -15.13
CA GLY A 101 -6.36 4.17 -14.44
C GLY A 101 -6.63 3.57 -13.06
N TYR A 102 -5.57 3.52 -12.24
CA TYR A 102 -5.66 2.89 -10.93
C TYR A 102 -5.87 3.89 -9.81
N LYS A 103 -7.07 4.07 -9.27
CA LYS A 103 -7.27 4.96 -8.14
C LYS A 103 -6.89 4.25 -6.83
N TYR A 104 -6.11 4.87 -5.97
CA TYR A 104 -5.86 4.37 -4.64
C TYR A 104 -6.80 5.06 -3.65
N ASP A 105 -7.66 4.26 -3.01
CA ASP A 105 -8.67 4.72 -2.07
C ASP A 105 -8.53 3.83 -0.84
N SER A 106 -8.11 4.36 0.32
CA SER A 106 -8.03 3.52 1.52
C SER A 106 -9.44 3.01 1.86
N PRO A 107 -9.71 1.69 1.78
CA PRO A 107 -11.06 1.15 1.58
C PRO A 107 -11.99 1.22 2.80
N ARG A 108 -11.69 2.01 3.84
CA ARG A 108 -12.45 2.03 5.10
C ARG A 108 -12.44 3.36 5.85
N GLY A 109 -12.71 4.49 5.17
CA GLY A 109 -12.84 5.80 5.85
C GLY A 109 -11.60 6.19 6.67
N ARG A 110 -10.43 5.66 6.31
CA ARG A 110 -9.14 5.95 6.93
C ARG A 110 -8.35 6.72 5.89
N CYS A 111 -8.28 8.04 6.02
CA CYS A 111 -7.50 8.83 5.08
C CYS A 111 -6.01 8.45 5.20
N CYS A 112 -5.37 8.08 4.08
CA CYS A 112 -3.92 8.05 4.01
C CYS A 112 -3.42 9.48 4.15
N LYS A 113 -2.40 9.73 4.98
CA LYS A 113 -1.80 11.06 5.11
C LYS A 113 -1.38 11.56 3.73
N LYS A 114 -1.68 12.82 3.41
CA LYS A 114 -1.31 13.45 2.13
C LYS A 114 0.19 13.33 1.87
N GLU A 115 0.98 13.39 2.92
CA GLU A 115 2.43 13.29 2.91
C GLU A 115 2.90 11.91 2.43
N VAL A 116 2.20 10.83 2.83
CA VAL A 116 2.50 9.49 2.34
C VAL A 116 2.14 9.36 0.86
N ILE A 117 1.00 9.91 0.44
CA ILE A 117 0.63 9.94 -0.99
C ILE A 117 1.71 10.65 -1.82
N LYS A 118 2.17 11.81 -1.36
CA LYS A 118 3.23 12.55 -2.04
C LYS A 118 4.58 11.81 -2.00
N LEU A 119 4.92 11.12 -0.91
CA LEU A 119 6.12 10.27 -0.86
C LEU A 119 6.07 9.18 -1.94
N MET A 120 4.93 8.47 -2.05
CA MET A 120 4.76 7.41 -3.06
C MET A 120 4.78 7.98 -4.49
N ALA A 121 4.19 9.15 -4.71
CA ALA A 121 4.29 9.90 -5.96
C ALA A 121 5.75 10.15 -6.39
N ARG A 122 6.61 10.60 -5.46
CA ARG A 122 8.05 10.80 -5.73
C ARG A 122 8.77 9.51 -6.10
N LEU A 123 8.38 8.37 -5.51
CA LEU A 123 8.95 7.08 -5.88
C LEU A 123 8.49 6.63 -7.28
N LEU A 124 7.24 6.91 -7.66
CA LEU A 124 6.74 6.62 -9.00
C LEU A 124 7.41 7.48 -10.07
N GLU A 125 7.59 8.78 -9.81
CA GLU A 125 8.41 9.69 -10.61
C GLU A 125 9.82 9.12 -10.84
N TYR A 126 10.48 8.68 -9.77
CA TYR A 126 11.81 8.09 -9.84
C TYR A 126 11.90 6.82 -10.70
N LEU A 127 10.79 6.10 -10.84
CA LEU A 127 10.65 4.92 -11.69
C LEU A 127 10.05 5.23 -13.08
N ASN A 128 9.88 6.51 -13.44
CA ASN A 128 9.24 6.94 -14.69
C ASN A 128 7.84 6.32 -14.89
N ILE A 129 7.04 6.32 -13.82
CA ILE A 129 5.62 5.93 -13.83
C ILE A 129 4.76 7.19 -13.72
N HIS A 130 4.06 7.52 -14.81
CA HIS A 130 3.10 8.62 -14.83
C HIS A 130 1.94 8.33 -13.88
N HIS A 131 1.58 9.37 -13.13
CA HIS A 131 0.55 9.28 -12.14
C HIS A 131 -0.12 10.65 -11.92
N THR A 132 -1.22 10.64 -11.18
CA THR A 132 -1.94 11.83 -10.74
C THR A 132 -2.23 11.70 -9.25
N ILE A 133 -2.13 12.77 -8.49
CA ILE A 133 -2.59 12.81 -7.10
C ILE A 133 -3.75 13.79 -6.99
N GLY A 134 -4.67 13.55 -6.07
CA GLY A 134 -5.78 14.46 -5.85
C GLY A 134 -6.49 14.21 -4.53
N GLU A 135 -7.59 14.94 -4.33
CA GLU A 135 -8.48 14.78 -3.20
C GLU A 135 -9.93 14.68 -3.67
N GLU A 136 -10.73 13.89 -2.95
CA GLU A 136 -12.16 13.77 -3.18
C GLU A 136 -12.90 13.85 -1.85
N LEU A 137 -14.12 14.37 -1.87
CA LEU A 137 -15.00 14.32 -0.72
C LEU A 137 -15.45 12.88 -0.47
N THR A 138 -15.40 12.43 0.78
CA THR A 138 -16.01 11.15 1.15
C THR A 138 -17.52 11.23 0.99
N ARG A 139 -18.14 10.17 0.44
CA ARG A 139 -19.60 10.00 0.48
C ARG A 139 -20.07 10.02 1.94
N ASP A 140 -21.20 10.67 2.20
CA ASP A 140 -21.73 10.87 3.56
C ASP A 140 -21.94 9.57 4.33
N GLU A 141 -22.29 8.49 3.63
CA GLU A 141 -22.50 7.17 4.21
C GLU A 141 -21.96 6.05 3.31
N PHE A 142 -21.36 5.04 3.94
CA PHE A 142 -20.98 3.78 3.31
C PHE A 142 -21.75 2.63 3.94
N ILE A 143 -22.43 1.83 3.11
CA ILE A 143 -23.09 0.60 3.55
C ILE A 143 -22.12 -0.56 3.32
N SER A 144 -21.77 -1.26 4.41
CA SER A 144 -20.95 -2.46 4.31
C SER A 144 -21.70 -3.56 3.55
N PRO A 145 -21.19 -4.04 2.41
CA PRO A 145 -21.87 -5.07 1.61
C PRO A 145 -22.10 -6.38 2.39
N SER A 146 -21.20 -6.70 3.33
CA SER A 146 -21.24 -7.95 4.07
C SER A 146 -22.11 -7.91 5.33
N THR A 147 -22.48 -6.72 5.82
CA THR A 147 -23.19 -6.58 7.10
C THR A 147 -24.40 -5.66 7.05
N GLY A 148 -24.64 -4.95 5.95
CA GLY A 148 -25.71 -3.93 5.82
C GLY A 148 -25.53 -2.68 6.70
N LYS A 149 -24.60 -2.72 7.67
CA LYS A 149 -24.29 -1.59 8.56
C LYS A 149 -23.85 -0.36 7.77
N ARG A 150 -24.48 0.77 8.09
CA ARG A 150 -24.08 2.12 7.64
C ARG A 150 -22.92 2.62 8.47
N TYR A 151 -21.93 3.17 7.79
CA TYR A 151 -20.75 3.78 8.39
C TYR A 151 -20.64 5.20 7.86
N LYS A 152 -20.55 6.17 8.78
CA LYS A 152 -20.12 7.51 8.43
C LYS A 152 -18.58 7.54 8.34
N PRO A 153 -18.00 8.09 7.27
CA PRO A 153 -16.56 8.29 7.19
C PRO A 153 -16.07 9.15 8.34
N LYS A 154 -14.88 8.84 8.89
CA LYS A 154 -14.25 9.66 9.93
C LYS A 154 -13.65 10.97 9.40
N PHE A 155 -13.43 11.06 8.09
CA PHE A 155 -12.77 12.19 7.44
C PHE A 155 -13.61 12.58 6.23
N ASN A 156 -13.82 13.88 6.03
CA ASN A 156 -14.63 14.39 4.91
C ASN A 156 -13.89 14.36 3.57
N LYS A 157 -12.59 14.06 3.57
CA LYS A 157 -11.74 14.02 2.38
C LYS A 157 -10.88 12.75 2.34
N ILE A 158 -10.73 12.19 1.15
CA ILE A 158 -9.77 11.13 0.84
C ILE A 158 -8.74 11.69 -0.15
N TYR A 159 -7.45 11.51 0.17
CA TYR A 159 -6.38 11.72 -0.80
C TYR A 159 -6.15 10.44 -1.59
N TYR A 160 -6.03 10.57 -2.91
CA TYR A 160 -5.78 9.45 -3.80
C TYR A 160 -4.49 9.65 -4.60
N LEU A 161 -3.95 8.51 -5.03
CA LEU A 161 -2.90 8.42 -6.05
C LEU A 161 -3.44 7.58 -7.19
N ARG A 162 -3.27 8.03 -8.43
CA ARG A 162 -3.71 7.34 -9.63
C ARG A 162 -2.57 6.99 -10.56
N ILE A 163 -2.39 5.72 -10.93
CA ILE A 163 -1.48 5.35 -12.03
C ILE A 163 -2.15 5.67 -13.36
N SER A 164 -1.49 6.45 -14.21
CA SER A 164 -2.02 6.85 -15.52
C SER A 164 -2.16 5.66 -16.46
N ARG A 165 -3.18 5.66 -17.33
CA ARG A 165 -3.45 4.60 -18.33
C ARG A 165 -2.20 4.14 -19.09
N CYS A 166 -1.38 5.08 -19.56
CA CYS A 166 -0.18 4.81 -20.35
C CYS A 166 0.88 3.98 -19.61
N CYS A 167 0.86 4.00 -18.28
CA CYS A 167 1.84 3.32 -17.44
C CYS A 167 1.30 2.05 -16.77
N VAL A 168 0.03 1.66 -16.91
CA VAL A 168 -0.54 0.50 -16.21
C VAL A 168 0.22 -0.80 -16.52
N LYS A 169 0.60 -1.01 -17.79
CA LYS A 169 1.41 -2.18 -18.22
C LYS A 169 2.84 -2.12 -17.68
N ARG A 170 3.45 -0.93 -17.65
CA ARG A 170 4.79 -0.73 -17.09
C ARG A 170 4.78 -0.94 -15.57
N PHE A 171 3.76 -0.43 -14.90
CA PHE A 171 3.51 -0.60 -13.48
C PHE A 171 3.38 -2.08 -13.12
N SER A 172 2.60 -2.87 -13.86
CA SER A 172 2.42 -4.30 -13.55
C SER A 172 3.72 -5.10 -13.67
N LYS A 173 4.60 -4.73 -14.61
CA LYS A 173 5.92 -5.35 -14.81
C LYS A 173 6.95 -4.92 -13.77
N LEU A 174 7.00 -3.62 -13.43
CA LEU A 174 8.06 -3.05 -12.59
C LEU A 174 7.76 -3.11 -11.10
N ILE A 175 6.50 -2.98 -10.70
CA ILE A 175 6.07 -2.87 -9.30
C ILE A 175 5.07 -3.99 -8.99
N GLY A 176 3.94 -3.99 -9.70
CA GLY A 176 2.89 -4.99 -9.56
C GLY A 176 2.36 -5.17 -8.14
N PHE A 177 1.69 -6.30 -7.92
CA PHE A 177 1.29 -6.77 -6.59
C PHE A 177 2.05 -8.05 -6.26
N ARG A 178 2.46 -8.23 -5.00
CA ARG A 178 3.00 -9.52 -4.55
C ARG A 178 1.88 -10.50 -4.22
N ILE A 179 0.71 -9.98 -3.87
CA ILE A 179 -0.48 -10.80 -3.62
C ILE A 179 -1.05 -11.29 -4.96
N ARG A 180 -0.99 -12.59 -5.19
CA ARG A 180 -1.36 -13.23 -6.46
C ARG A 180 -2.76 -12.85 -6.93
N ARG A 181 -3.77 -12.93 -6.06
CA ARG A 181 -5.15 -12.54 -6.40
C ARG A 181 -5.27 -11.09 -6.88
N LYS A 182 -4.49 -10.16 -6.32
CA LYS A 182 -4.49 -8.75 -6.75
C LYS A 182 -3.79 -8.60 -8.10
N MET A 183 -2.70 -9.33 -8.29
CA MET A 183 -2.00 -9.38 -9.57
C MET A 183 -2.88 -9.96 -10.68
N ASP A 184 -3.58 -11.06 -10.43
CA ASP A 184 -4.50 -11.68 -11.39
C ASP A 184 -5.62 -10.71 -11.79
N ALA A 185 -6.23 -10.02 -10.82
CA ALA A 185 -7.24 -9.00 -11.09
C ALA A 185 -6.70 -7.83 -11.94
N LEU A 186 -5.48 -7.35 -11.66
CA LEU A 186 -4.81 -6.35 -12.49
C LEU A 186 -4.59 -6.86 -13.92
N MET A 187 -4.14 -8.10 -14.08
CA MET A 187 -3.89 -8.69 -15.40
C MET A 187 -5.17 -8.89 -16.21
N THR A 188 -6.27 -9.29 -15.57
CA THR A 188 -7.60 -9.35 -16.20
C THR A 188 -8.02 -7.98 -16.71
N LEU A 189 -7.93 -6.95 -15.87
CA LEU A 189 -8.23 -5.58 -16.25
C LEU A 189 -7.33 -5.09 -17.42
N ILE A 190 -6.05 -5.44 -17.42
CA ILE A 190 -5.14 -5.08 -18.52
C ILE A 190 -5.59 -5.71 -19.85
N ARG A 191 -6.07 -6.96 -19.81
CA ARG A 191 -6.57 -7.67 -21.00
C ARG A 191 -7.87 -7.03 -21.52
N GLU A 192 -8.79 -6.69 -20.62
CA GLU A 192 -10.11 -6.16 -20.98
C GLU A 192 -10.07 -4.69 -21.42
N SER A 193 -9.26 -3.85 -20.78
CA SER A 193 -9.32 -2.39 -20.92
C SER A 193 -8.53 -1.81 -22.10
N ARG A 194 -7.93 -2.68 -22.94
CA ARG A 194 -7.05 -2.33 -24.07
C ARG A 194 -6.02 -1.24 -23.73
N PHE A 195 -5.41 -1.25 -22.54
CA PHE A 195 -4.40 -0.24 -22.21
C PHE A 195 -3.25 -0.33 -23.22
N LYS A 196 -2.92 0.80 -23.84
CA LYS A 196 -1.75 0.92 -24.72
C LYS A 196 -0.58 1.44 -23.89
N GLU A 197 0.59 0.82 -24.07
CA GLU A 197 1.84 1.30 -23.48
C GLU A 197 2.39 2.41 -24.38
N ILE A 198 1.72 3.54 -24.41
CA ILE A 198 2.11 4.74 -25.17
C ILE A 198 2.31 5.84 -24.14
N CYS A 199 3.57 6.11 -23.78
CA CYS A 199 3.97 7.20 -22.89
C CYS A 199 4.60 8.30 -23.72
#